data_AF-A0A522CL07-F1
#
_entry.id   AF-A0A522CL07-F1
#
_cell.length_a   1.000
_cell.length_b   1.000
_cell.length_c   1.000
_cell.angle_alpha   90.00
_cell.angle_beta   90.00
_cell.angle_gamma   90.00
#
_symmetry.space_group_name_H-M   'P 1'
#
loop_
_entity.id
_entity.type
_entity.pdbx_description
1 polymer ?
#
loop_
_entity_poly.entity_id
_entity_poly.type
_entity_poly.pdbx_seq_one_letter_code
_entity_poly.pdbx_strand_id
1 'polypeptide(L)'
;MTDGGKRKELKLVKDETAKWRLEGYQRLDDEIVFYRRYVPITKELNSILIQVYDFSSYLMTTILDAKGYNTSTTASAMQVLAFRDIGNKQAIKDAHQALVELGGSPPPLEQVLGIA
;
A
#
# COMPACT_ATOMS: atom_id res chain seq x y z
N MET A 1 13.66 -7.93 -29.69
CA MET A 1 14.63 -7.84 -28.57
C MET A 1 13.89 -7.17 -27.43
N THR A 2 13.78 -7.87 -26.31
CA THR A 2 12.95 -7.56 -25.14
C THR A 2 13.44 -6.29 -24.46
N ASP A 3 12.65 -5.22 -24.53
CA ASP A 3 12.89 -4.01 -23.77
C ASP A 3 12.56 -4.32 -22.31
N GLY A 4 13.62 -4.48 -21.52
CA GLY A 4 13.55 -4.86 -20.12
C GLY A 4 12.77 -3.79 -19.35
N GLY A 5 11.54 -4.13 -19.00
CA GLY A 5 10.67 -3.33 -18.15
C GLY A 5 11.43 -2.94 -16.89
N LYS A 6 11.92 -1.70 -16.87
CA LYS A 6 12.42 -1.04 -15.67
C LYS A 6 11.27 -1.12 -14.67
N ARG A 7 11.37 -2.05 -13.72
CA ARG A 7 10.59 -2.02 -12.48
C ARG A 7 10.71 -0.59 -11.98
N LYS A 8 9.63 0.19 -12.06
CA LYS A 8 9.60 1.55 -11.51
C LYS A 8 9.78 1.38 -10.00
N GLU A 9 11.03 1.49 -9.57
CA GLU A 9 11.44 1.37 -8.18
C GLU A 9 10.82 2.51 -7.36
N LEU A 10 10.51 2.17 -6.12
CA LEU A 10 9.92 2.97 -5.06
C LEU A 10 10.24 4.48 -5.19
N LYS A 11 9.22 5.33 -5.28
CA LYS A 11 9.38 6.77 -5.00
C LYS A 11 9.62 6.92 -3.49
N LEU A 12 10.88 6.92 -3.09
CA LEU A 12 11.32 7.32 -1.76
C LEU A 12 11.02 8.81 -1.55
N VAL A 13 10.06 9.14 -0.69
CA VAL A 13 9.85 10.52 -0.24
C VAL A 13 10.74 10.75 1.00
N LYS A 14 11.84 11.50 0.82
CA LYS A 14 12.74 11.88 1.92
C LYS A 14 12.23 13.16 2.56
N ASP A 15 11.97 13.11 3.86
CA ASP A 15 11.74 14.30 4.70
C ASP A 15 13.04 14.64 5.46
N GLU A 16 13.29 15.93 5.71
CA GLU A 16 14.58 16.50 6.15
C GLU A 16 14.96 16.15 7.60
N THR A 17 14.14 15.35 8.30
CA THR A 17 14.46 14.83 9.63
C THR A 17 15.00 13.41 9.52
N ALA A 18 16.26 13.22 9.95
CA ALA A 18 17.08 12.01 9.78
C ALA A 18 16.57 10.74 10.50
N LYS A 19 15.37 10.26 10.18
CA LYS A 19 14.92 8.88 10.36
C LYS A 19 14.23 8.46 9.08
N TRP A 20 14.87 7.58 8.31
CA TRP A 20 14.39 6.98 7.08
C TRP A 20 12.94 6.46 7.22
N ARG A 21 11.96 7.28 6.85
CA ARG A 21 10.57 6.86 6.70
C ARG A 21 10.41 6.36 5.28
N LEU A 22 10.59 5.06 5.07
CA LEU A 22 10.27 4.43 3.79
C LEU A 22 8.74 4.36 3.69
N GLU A 23 8.16 5.40 3.13
CA GLU A 23 6.75 5.49 2.78
C GLU A 23 6.61 5.55 1.25
N GLY A 24 5.67 4.78 0.69
CA GLY A 24 5.37 4.87 -0.73
C GLY A 24 4.51 3.74 -1.26
N TYR A 25 4.15 3.89 -2.53
CA TYR A 25 3.41 2.91 -3.30
C TYR A 25 4.34 2.14 -4.23
N GLN A 26 4.03 0.88 -4.45
CA GLN A 26 4.66 0.06 -5.47
C GLN A 26 3.62 -0.86 -6.12
N ARG A 27 3.70 -0.94 -7.44
CA ARG A 27 2.83 -1.78 -8.26
C ARG A 27 3.23 -3.24 -8.07
N LEU A 28 2.26 -4.09 -7.78
CA LEU A 28 2.43 -5.54 -7.80
C LEU A 28 2.02 -6.11 -9.15
N ASP A 29 0.90 -5.63 -9.69
CA ASP A 29 0.40 -5.96 -11.03
C ASP A 29 -0.44 -4.80 -11.60
N ASP A 30 -1.03 -4.95 -12.77
CA ASP A 30 -1.80 -3.91 -13.45
C ASP A 30 -3.03 -3.45 -12.63
N GLU A 31 -3.59 -4.30 -11.78
CA GLU A 31 -4.77 -3.98 -10.96
C GLU A 31 -4.48 -4.00 -9.44
N ILE A 32 -3.22 -4.15 -9.04
CA ILE A 32 -2.83 -4.29 -7.64
C ILE A 32 -1.66 -3.37 -7.30
N VAL A 33 -1.85 -2.56 -6.25
CA VAL A 33 -0.81 -1.70 -5.69
C VAL A 33 -0.67 -1.96 -4.20
N PHE A 34 0.57 -1.95 -3.71
CA PHE A 34 0.83 -1.94 -2.28
C PHE A 34 1.31 -0.56 -1.85
N TYR A 35 0.83 -0.13 -0.70
CA TYR A 35 1.35 0.97 0.10
C TYR A 35 2.13 0.41 1.29
N ARG A 36 3.30 0.97 1.57
CA ARG A 36 4.09 0.62 2.75
C ARG A 36 4.48 1.87 3.49
N ARG A 37 4.40 1.83 4.82
CA ARG A 37 4.82 2.91 5.71
C ARG A 37 5.40 2.38 7.01
N TYR A 38 6.41 3.07 7.53
CA TYR A 38 6.89 2.87 8.90
C TYR A 38 5.96 3.55 9.90
N VAL A 39 5.50 2.80 10.89
CA VAL A 39 4.60 3.26 11.94
C VAL A 39 5.30 3.12 13.29
N PRO A 40 5.59 4.22 14.01
CA PRO A 40 6.15 4.13 15.36
C PRO A 40 5.06 3.61 16.32
N ILE A 41 5.38 2.58 17.10
CA ILE A 41 4.53 2.10 18.21
C ILE A 41 4.99 2.72 19.53
N THR A 42 6.30 2.77 19.74
CA THR A 42 6.92 3.46 20.89
C THR A 42 8.12 4.30 20.40
N LYS A 43 8.81 4.99 21.33
CA LYS A 43 10.06 5.71 21.00
C LYS A 43 11.15 4.80 20.41
N GLU A 44 11.07 3.50 20.68
CA GLU A 44 12.11 2.50 20.38
C GLU A 44 11.61 1.40 19.42
N LEU A 45 10.29 1.26 19.24
CA LEU A 45 9.68 0.23 18.39
C LEU A 45 8.99 0.84 17.17
N ASN A 46 9.39 0.36 15.99
CA ASN A 46 8.71 0.66 14.72
C ASN A 46 8.08 -0.62 14.17
N SER A 47 6.88 -0.49 13.62
CA SER A 47 6.22 -1.49 12.80
C SER A 47 6.16 -1.06 11.35
N ILE A 48 5.86 -2.01 10.47
CA ILE A 48 5.58 -1.72 9.07
C ILE A 48 4.10 -1.94 8.84
N LEU A 49 3.41 -0.86 8.44
CA LEU A 49 2.08 -0.96 7.87
C LEU A 49 2.22 -1.24 6.39
N ILE A 50 1.58 -2.30 5.93
CA ILE A 50 1.41 -2.63 4.52
C ILE A 50 -0.08 -2.62 4.23
N GLN A 51 -0.49 -1.91 3.19
CA GLN A 51 -1.85 -1.95 2.68
C GLN A 51 -1.81 -2.36 1.22
N VAL A 52 -2.43 -3.48 0.89
CA VAL A 52 -2.57 -3.95 -0.49
C VAL A 52 -3.97 -3.59 -0.96
N TYR A 53 -4.04 -2.84 -2.05
CA TYR A 53 -5.28 -2.49 -2.72
C TYR A 53 -5.37 -3.33 -3.98
N ASP A 54 -6.37 -4.22 -4.02
CA ASP A 54 -6.69 -5.04 -5.17
C ASP A 54 -7.97 -4.50 -5.80
N PHE A 55 -7.80 -3.81 -6.93
CA PHE A 55 -8.92 -3.19 -7.64
C PHE A 55 -9.74 -4.19 -8.45
N SER A 56 -9.21 -5.39 -8.71
CA SER A 56 -9.94 -6.46 -9.41
C SER A 56 -11.03 -7.07 -8.52
N SER A 57 -10.72 -7.23 -7.23
CA SER A 57 -11.62 -7.81 -6.22
C SER A 57 -12.33 -6.75 -5.36
N TYR A 58 -11.97 -5.47 -5.52
CA TYR A 58 -12.45 -4.36 -4.69
C TYR A 58 -12.16 -4.55 -3.20
N LEU A 59 -10.97 -5.07 -2.88
CA LEU A 59 -10.54 -5.39 -1.52
C LEU A 59 -9.30 -4.60 -1.12
N MET A 60 -9.24 -4.22 0.15
CA MET A 60 -8.04 -3.75 0.82
C MET A 60 -7.61 -4.78 1.86
N THR A 61 -6.35 -5.20 1.80
CA THR A 61 -5.73 -6.01 2.85
C THR A 61 -4.73 -5.16 3.62
N THR A 62 -4.98 -4.95 4.91
CA THR A 62 -4.05 -4.31 5.83
C THR A 62 -3.26 -5.38 6.57
N ILE A 63 -1.93 -5.27 6.53
CA ILE A 63 -1.00 -6.09 7.27
C ILE A 63 -0.19 -5.16 8.16
N LEU A 64 -0.30 -5.32 9.48
CA LEU A 64 0.62 -4.70 10.42
C LEU A 64 1.69 -5.72 10.77
N ASP A 65 2.89 -5.51 10.23
CA ASP A 65 4.04 -6.32 10.56
C ASP A 65 4.78 -5.71 11.75
N ALA A 66 4.54 -6.28 12.94
CA ALA A 66 5.21 -5.90 14.17
C ALA A 66 6.59 -6.56 14.36
N LYS A 67 7.12 -7.27 13.34
CA LYS A 67 8.41 -8.02 13.36
C LYS A 67 9.68 -7.20 13.64
N GLY A 68 9.59 -6.01 14.19
CA GLY A 68 10.77 -5.25 14.60
C GLY A 68 11.75 -6.04 15.48
N TYR A 69 11.31 -6.96 16.37
CA TYR A 69 12.22 -7.49 17.41
C TYR A 69 12.05 -8.92 17.98
N ASN A 70 11.10 -9.77 17.57
CA ASN A 70 11.10 -11.15 18.12
C ASN A 70 10.48 -12.20 17.17
N THR A 71 11.31 -13.16 16.75
CA THR A 71 10.90 -14.29 15.91
C THR A 71 10.01 -15.30 16.66
N SER A 72 9.87 -15.18 17.99
CA SER A 72 9.10 -16.12 18.81
C SER A 72 7.60 -15.80 18.93
N THR A 73 7.15 -14.57 18.60
CA THR A 73 5.74 -14.17 18.69
C THR A 73 5.39 -13.17 17.59
N THR A 74 5.26 -13.66 16.37
CA THR A 74 4.72 -12.88 15.24
C THR A 74 3.22 -12.69 15.38
N ALA A 75 2.81 -11.56 15.96
CA ALA A 75 1.45 -11.06 15.79
C ALA A 75 1.42 -10.18 14.53
N SER A 76 1.15 -10.80 13.38
CA SER A 76 0.75 -10.05 12.18
C SER A 76 -0.76 -9.87 12.23
N ALA A 77 -1.23 -8.65 12.48
CA ALA A 77 -2.64 -8.36 12.34
C ALA A 77 -2.94 -8.22 10.85
N MET A 78 -3.78 -9.11 10.33
CA MET A 78 -4.27 -9.07 8.96
C MET A 78 -5.76 -8.73 9.00
N GLN A 79 -6.13 -7.66 8.31
CA GLN A 79 -7.52 -7.26 8.15
C GLN A 79 -7.81 -7.13 6.66
N VAL A 80 -8.87 -7.78 6.20
CA VAL A 80 -9.38 -7.63 4.84
C VAL A 80 -10.70 -6.87 4.91
N LEU A 81 -10.82 -5.79 4.15
CA LEU A 81 -12.03 -4.98 4.05
C LEU A 81 -12.40 -4.80 2.59
N ALA A 82 -13.69 -4.94 2.26
CA ALA A 82 -14.15 -4.51 0.96
C ALA A 82 -14.11 -2.99 0.86
N PHE A 83 -13.81 -2.45 -0.32
CA PHE A 83 -13.73 -1.02 -0.55
C PHE A 83 -14.99 -0.29 -0.12
N ARG A 84 -16.18 -0.88 -0.32
CA ARG A 84 -17.46 -0.32 0.13
C ARG A 84 -17.52 -0.07 1.64
N ASP A 85 -16.86 -0.90 2.45
CA ASP A 85 -16.88 -0.86 3.92
C ASP A 85 -15.84 0.11 4.49
N ILE A 86 -14.93 0.64 3.66
CA ILE A 86 -13.93 1.63 4.07
C ILE A 86 -14.61 3.01 4.14
N GLY A 87 -14.76 3.58 5.34
CA GLY A 87 -15.44 4.87 5.53
C GLY A 87 -14.73 6.05 4.86
N ASN A 88 -13.39 6.10 4.89
CA ASN A 88 -12.61 7.13 4.20
C ASN A 88 -12.15 6.62 2.82
N LYS A 89 -12.85 7.05 1.77
CA LYS A 89 -12.51 6.67 0.38
C LYS A 89 -11.24 7.34 -0.16
N GLN A 90 -10.68 8.36 0.51
CA GLN A 90 -9.49 9.07 0.01
C GLN A 90 -8.31 8.11 -0.18
N ALA A 91 -8.10 7.17 0.74
CA ALA A 91 -7.03 6.19 0.65
C ALA A 91 -7.14 5.29 -0.61
N ILE A 92 -8.37 4.95 -1.02
CA ILE A 92 -8.63 4.18 -2.25
C ILE A 92 -8.30 5.04 -3.48
N LYS A 93 -8.69 6.33 -3.47
CA LYS A 93 -8.38 7.28 -4.56
C LYS A 93 -6.87 7.47 -4.72
N ASP A 94 -6.15 7.64 -3.60
CA ASP A 94 -4.71 7.83 -3.59
C ASP A 94 -4.00 6.58 -4.12
N ALA A 95 -4.43 5.39 -3.69
CA ALA A 95 -3.92 4.12 -4.21
C ALA A 95 -4.21 3.93 -5.70
N HIS A 96 -5.41 4.30 -6.16
CA HIS A 96 -5.81 4.19 -7.57
C HIS A 96 -4.93 5.08 -8.45
N GLN A 97 -4.79 6.35 -8.07
CA GLN A 97 -3.94 7.31 -8.75
C GLN A 97 -2.47 6.83 -8.77
N ALA A 98 -1.97 6.34 -7.63
CA ALA A 98 -0.61 5.81 -7.55
C ALA A 98 -0.41 4.61 -8.49
N LEU A 99 -1.38 3.70 -8.59
CA LEU A 99 -1.31 2.56 -9.50
C LEU A 99 -1.24 3.02 -10.96
N VAL A 100 -2.08 3.98 -11.36
CA VAL A 100 -2.05 4.59 -12.71
C VAL A 100 -0.68 5.22 -13.01
N GLU A 101 -0.12 6.01 -12.08
CA GLU A 101 1.20 6.64 -12.25
C GLU A 101 2.35 5.62 -12.37
N LEU A 102 2.22 4.52 -11.63
CA LEU A 102 3.15 3.39 -11.70
C LEU A 102 2.96 2.54 -12.97
N GLY A 103 1.99 2.88 -13.82
CA GLY A 103 1.71 2.24 -15.10
C GLY A 103 0.80 1.03 -15.01
N GLY A 104 0.03 0.88 -13.93
CA GLY A 104 -1.08 -0.08 -13.87
C GLY A 104 -2.30 0.42 -14.64
N SER A 105 -3.30 -0.44 -14.77
CA SER A 105 -4.55 -0.19 -15.48
C SER A 105 -5.77 -0.62 -14.67
N PRO A 106 -6.00 -0.05 -13.47
CA PRO A 106 -7.14 -0.41 -12.63
C PRO A 106 -8.48 -0.03 -13.30
N PRO A 107 -9.59 -0.67 -12.90
CA PRO A 107 -10.94 -0.24 -13.26
C PRO A 107 -11.18 1.26 -13.01
N PRO A 108 -12.10 1.91 -13.75
CA PRO A 108 -12.44 3.32 -13.55
C PRO A 108 -12.82 3.61 -12.09
N LEU A 109 -12.32 4.74 -11.56
CA LEU A 109 -12.49 5.09 -10.15
C LEU A 109 -13.97 5.19 -9.73
N GLU A 110 -14.86 5.60 -10.63
CA GLU A 110 -16.31 5.64 -10.43
C GLU A 110 -16.88 4.25 -10.09
N GLN A 111 -16.46 3.23 -10.84
CA GLN A 111 -16.84 1.83 -10.59
C GLN A 111 -16.27 1.34 -9.26
N VAL A 112 -15.00 1.66 -8.98
CA VAL A 112 -14.30 1.28 -7.74
C VAL A 112 -14.98 1.88 -6.49
N LEU A 113 -15.48 3.11 -6.59
CA LEU A 113 -16.13 3.81 -5.49
C LEU A 113 -17.63 3.46 -5.37
N GLY A 114 -18.20 2.72 -6.31
CA GLY A 114 -19.62 2.40 -6.36
C GLY A 114 -20.50 3.62 -6.65
N ILE A 115 -19.95 4.63 -7.33
CA ILE A 115 -20.68 5.81 -7.78
C ILE A 115 -21.12 5.50 -9.22
N ALA A 116 -22.37 5.06 -9.36
CA ALA A 116 -23.06 4.93 -10.64
C ALA A 116 -23.88 6.19 -10.93
#